data_AF-A0A7S1F1P8-F1
#
_entry.id   AF-A0A7S1F1P8-F1
#
_cell.length_a   1.000
_cell.length_b   1.000
_cell.length_c   1.000
_cell.angle_alpha   90.00
_cell.angle_beta   90.00
_cell.angle_gamma   90.00
#
_symmetry.space_group_name_H-M   'P 1'
#
loop_
_entity.id
_entity.type
_entity.pdbx_description
1 polymer ?
#
loop_
_entity_poly.entity_id
_entity_poly.type
_entity_poly.pdbx_seq_one_letter_code
_entity_poly.pdbx_strand_id
1 'polypeptide(L)'
;EYVENTTLSDYQGTLKTCWSVWGDNHVTFSGVPGAVILQVVARYEQLGIPYKVFTDGQRGHESCVFSVYLMLPGGRWMEMHPEELTATTEGAEVWDTGYCYAQSCIG
;
A
#
# COMPACT_ATOMS: atom_id res chain seq x y z
N GLU A 1 -7.02 10.23 -18.66
CA GLU A 1 -6.61 9.31 -19.74
C GLU A 1 -5.16 9.46 -20.18
N TYR A 2 -4.73 10.49 -20.94
CA TYR A 2 -3.33 10.60 -21.39
C TYR A 2 -2.32 10.67 -20.21
N VAL A 3 -2.62 11.48 -19.20
CA VAL A 3 -1.76 11.64 -18.00
C VAL A 3 -1.69 10.33 -17.19
N GLU A 4 -2.82 9.66 -16.98
CA GLU A 4 -2.84 8.36 -16.28
C GLU A 4 -2.05 7.30 -17.05
N ASN A 5 -2.16 7.23 -18.37
CA ASN A 5 -1.40 6.24 -19.17
C ASN A 5 0.11 6.50 -19.11
N THR A 6 0.57 7.76 -19.18
CA THR A 6 1.99 8.10 -18.99
C THR A 6 2.46 7.81 -17.56
N THR A 7 1.59 8.00 -16.58
CA THR A 7 1.90 7.71 -15.18
C THR A 7 1.99 6.21 -14.93
N LEU A 8 1.16 5.41 -15.62
CA LEU A 8 1.18 3.94 -15.55
C LEU A 8 2.46 3.35 -16.16
N SER A 9 3.04 3.97 -17.19
CA SER A 9 4.33 3.51 -17.73
C SER A 9 5.48 3.62 -16.73
N ASP A 10 5.41 4.53 -15.76
CA ASP A 10 6.43 4.69 -14.72
C ASP A 10 6.39 3.58 -13.66
N TYR A 11 5.39 2.69 -13.71
CA TYR A 11 5.32 1.47 -12.89
C TYR A 11 5.90 0.24 -13.60
N GLN A 12 6.33 0.37 -14.86
CA GLN A 12 6.96 -0.70 -15.63
C GLN A 12 8.44 -0.82 -15.23
N GLY A 13 8.76 -1.83 -14.40
CA GLY A 13 10.12 -2.09 -13.92
C GLY A 13 10.19 -3.30 -12.98
N THR A 14 11.37 -3.66 -12.49
CA THR A 14 11.49 -4.66 -11.41
C THR A 14 12.17 -4.01 -10.22
N LEU A 15 11.37 -3.53 -9.27
CA LEU A 15 11.87 -2.96 -8.02
C LEU A 15 11.99 -4.08 -6.96
N LYS A 16 13.11 -4.80 -6.94
CA LYS A 16 13.42 -5.69 -5.81
C LYS A 16 14.04 -4.87 -4.67
N THR A 17 13.22 -4.32 -3.78
CA THR A 17 13.74 -3.70 -2.56
C THR A 17 13.65 -4.68 -1.40
N CYS A 18 14.80 -5.11 -0.88
CA CYS A 18 14.87 -5.70 0.45
C CYS A 18 14.91 -4.62 1.55
N TRP A 19 14.56 -3.39 1.20
CA TRP A 19 14.46 -2.30 2.15
C TRP A 19 13.17 -2.50 2.94
N SER A 20 13.26 -2.33 4.26
CA SER A 20 12.09 -2.04 5.07
C SER A 20 11.40 -0.84 4.40
N VAL A 21 10.28 -1.07 3.72
CA VAL A 21 9.50 0.01 3.06
C VAL A 21 9.23 1.13 4.08
N TRP A 22 9.18 0.75 5.35
CA TRP A 22 9.12 1.54 6.58
C TRP A 22 10.15 2.68 6.73
N GLY A 23 11.34 2.58 6.12
CA GLY A 23 12.52 3.36 6.52
C GLY A 23 12.58 4.80 6.01
N ASP A 24 12.60 5.03 4.69
CA ASP A 24 13.02 6.34 4.15
C ASP A 24 12.49 6.68 2.75
N ASN A 25 11.59 5.87 2.17
CA ASN A 25 11.10 6.08 0.80
C ASN A 25 9.58 6.23 0.73
N HIS A 26 8.99 6.84 1.75
CA HIS A 26 7.56 7.12 1.78
C HIS A 26 7.21 8.46 2.42
N VAL A 27 6.01 8.94 2.09
CA VAL A 27 5.34 10.02 2.82
C VAL A 27 4.17 9.43 3.59
N THR A 28 4.08 9.74 4.88
CA THR A 28 3.01 9.24 5.74
C THR A 28 1.88 10.26 5.87
N PHE A 29 0.66 9.79 5.68
CA PHE A 29 -0.58 10.51 5.99
C PHE A 29 -1.29 9.79 7.14
N SER A 30 -1.46 10.49 8.27
CA SER A 30 -2.18 9.97 9.44
C SER A 30 -3.56 10.62 9.54
N GLY A 31 -4.51 9.91 10.15
CA GLY A 31 -5.87 10.43 10.33
C GLY A 31 -6.64 10.50 9.01
N VAL A 32 -6.41 9.53 8.11
CA VAL A 32 -7.15 9.44 6.85
C VAL A 32 -8.43 8.65 7.10
N PRO A 33 -9.62 9.14 6.69
CA PRO A 33 -10.83 8.36 6.85
C PRO A 33 -10.72 6.98 6.20
N GLY A 34 -11.13 5.92 6.90
CA GLY A 34 -11.04 4.54 6.43
C GLY A 34 -11.70 4.30 5.07
N ALA A 35 -12.85 4.94 4.85
CA ALA A 35 -13.54 4.89 3.57
C ALA A 35 -12.71 5.45 2.40
N VAL A 36 -11.89 6.48 2.65
CA VAL A 36 -10.99 7.06 1.63
C VAL A 36 -9.86 6.08 1.32
N ILE A 37 -9.25 5.47 2.35
CA ILE A 37 -8.21 4.45 2.16
C ILE A 37 -8.74 3.31 1.29
N LEU A 38 -9.92 2.77 1.59
CA LEU A 38 -10.53 1.68 0.83
C LEU A 38 -10.82 2.07 -0.63
N GLN A 39 -11.26 3.30 -0.89
CA GLN A 39 -11.46 3.80 -2.26
C GLN A 39 -10.14 3.88 -3.04
N VAL A 40 -9.08 4.35 -2.40
CA VAL A 40 -7.75 4.46 -3.03
C VAL A 40 -7.18 3.07 -3.31
N VAL A 41 -7.27 2.13 -2.36
CA VAL A 41 -6.88 0.73 -2.55
C VAL A 41 -7.62 0.10 -3.74
N ALA A 42 -8.94 0.25 -3.79
CA ALA A 42 -9.74 -0.28 -4.90
C ALA A 42 -9.31 0.32 -6.26
N ARG A 43 -8.90 1.59 -6.29
CA ARG A 43 -8.36 2.21 -7.51
C ARG A 43 -7.01 1.61 -7.91
N TYR A 44 -6.12 1.35 -6.96
CA TYR A 44 -4.84 0.70 -7.20
C TYR A 44 -5.01 -0.73 -7.73
N GLU A 45 -5.92 -1.50 -7.14
CA GLU A 45 -6.30 -2.84 -7.62
C GLU A 45 -6.80 -2.82 -9.07
N GLN A 46 -7.75 -1.91 -9.38
CA GLN A 46 -8.29 -1.77 -10.74
C GLN A 46 -7.22 -1.42 -11.78
N LEU A 47 -6.20 -0.68 -11.39
CA LEU A 47 -5.11 -0.25 -12.26
C LEU A 47 -3.95 -1.26 -12.31
N GLY A 48 -3.99 -2.33 -11.50
CA GLY A 48 -2.89 -3.27 -11.36
C GLY A 48 -1.62 -2.62 -10.78
N ILE A 49 -1.77 -1.53 -10.03
CA ILE A 49 -0.64 -0.82 -9.41
C ILE A 49 -0.30 -1.49 -8.08
N PRO A 50 0.99 -1.68 -7.75
CA PRO A 50 1.42 -2.28 -6.49
C PRO A 50 0.98 -1.48 -5.25
N TYR A 51 0.44 -2.20 -4.28
CA TYR A 51 0.08 -1.69 -2.96
C TYR A 51 0.24 -2.81 -1.92
N LYS A 52 0.14 -2.44 -0.64
CA LYS A 52 0.09 -3.40 0.47
C LYS A 52 -0.73 -2.86 1.63
N VAL A 53 -1.61 -3.69 2.16
CA VAL A 53 -2.42 -3.40 3.36
C VAL A 53 -1.86 -4.20 4.52
N PHE A 54 -1.65 -3.55 5.65
CA PHE A 54 -1.20 -4.16 6.89
C PHE A 54 -2.27 -4.06 7.97
N THR A 55 -2.39 -5.12 8.76
CA THR A 55 -3.24 -5.17 9.94
C THR A 55 -2.42 -5.02 11.21
N ASP A 56 -3.09 -4.59 12.29
CA ASP A 56 -2.50 -4.43 13.62
C ASP A 56 -2.10 -5.76 14.30
N GLY A 57 -2.39 -6.89 13.66
CA GLY A 57 -1.98 -8.21 14.13
C GLY A 57 -2.76 -8.74 15.33
N GLN A 58 -3.90 -8.15 15.69
CA GLN A 58 -4.76 -8.68 16.75
C GLN A 58 -5.41 -10.00 16.29
N ARG A 59 -4.70 -11.12 16.52
CA ARG A 59 -5.18 -12.47 16.22
C ARG A 59 -6.43 -12.79 17.04
N GLY A 60 -7.56 -13.02 16.38
CA GLY A 60 -8.80 -13.52 16.99
C GLY A 60 -9.91 -12.49 17.18
N HIS A 61 -9.64 -11.22 16.88
CA HIS A 61 -10.66 -10.18 16.69
C HIS A 61 -10.64 -9.71 15.24
N GLU A 62 -11.67 -8.96 14.81
CA GLU A 62 -11.71 -8.34 13.48
C GLU A 62 -10.45 -7.50 13.28
N SER A 63 -9.45 -8.04 12.57
CA SER A 63 -8.20 -7.34 12.34
C SER A 63 -8.50 -6.07 11.56
N CYS A 64 -8.07 -4.93 12.10
CA CYS A 64 -8.29 -3.64 11.49
C CYS A 64 -7.08 -3.24 10.66
N VAL A 65 -7.31 -2.40 9.65
CA VAL A 65 -6.23 -1.75 8.89
C VAL A 65 -5.39 -0.94 9.88
N PHE A 66 -4.09 -1.21 9.90
CA PHE A 66 -3.10 -0.45 10.66
C PHE A 66 -2.38 0.57 9.78
N SER A 67 -1.96 0.13 8.59
CA SER A 67 -1.23 0.97 7.64
C SER A 67 -1.41 0.44 6.22
N VAL A 68 -1.46 1.33 5.24
CA VAL A 68 -1.54 0.99 3.81
C VAL A 68 -0.42 1.69 3.05
N TYR A 69 0.33 0.92 2.27
CA TYR A 69 1.41 1.38 1.42
C TYR A 69 0.99 1.34 -0.04
N LEU A 70 1.08 2.48 -0.71
CA LEU A 70 0.61 2.70 -2.08
C LEU A 70 1.81 3.16 -2.90
N MET A 71 2.18 2.41 -3.93
CA MET A 71 3.32 2.79 -4.77
C MET A 71 3.01 4.07 -5.55
N LEU A 72 3.99 4.92 -5.70
CA LEU A 72 3.96 6.11 -6.54
C LEU A 72 4.86 5.93 -7.75
N PRO A 73 4.66 6.72 -8.83
CA PRO A 73 5.54 6.72 -9.99
C PRO A 73 7.00 6.96 -9.56
N GLY A 74 7.94 6.26 -10.21
CA GLY A 74 9.35 6.36 -9.89
C GLY A 74 9.78 5.61 -8.61
N GLY A 75 8.93 4.74 -8.07
CA GLY A 75 9.32 3.79 -7.01
C GLY A 75 9.31 4.35 -5.59
N ARG A 76 8.62 5.48 -5.36
CA ARG A 76 8.33 6.01 -4.02
C ARG A 76 7.06 5.37 -3.47
N TRP A 77 6.80 5.57 -2.18
CA TRP A 77 5.59 5.06 -1.54
C TRP A 77 4.82 6.17 -0.84
N MET A 78 3.53 5.94 -0.68
CA MET A 78 2.64 6.71 0.17
C MET A 78 2.11 5.77 1.24
N GLU A 79 2.29 6.13 2.49
CA GLU A 79 1.73 5.43 3.64
C GLU A 79 0.48 6.16 4.13
N MET A 80 -0.59 5.41 4.42
CA MET A 80 -1.82 5.94 5.01
C MET A 80 -2.18 5.17 6.27
N HIS A 81 -2.40 5.88 7.38
CA HIS A 81 -2.98 5.35 8.60
C HIS A 81 -4.42 5.82 8.76
N PRO A 82 -5.35 4.91 9.08
CA PRO A 82 -6.74 5.29 9.26
C PRO A 82 -6.93 6.17 10.50
N GLU A 83 -7.91 7.08 10.46
CA GLU A 83 -8.36 7.85 11.62
C GLU A 83 -9.16 6.96 12.59
N GLU A 84 -9.94 6.03 12.05
CA GLU A 84 -10.88 5.17 12.74
C GLU A 84 -10.65 3.68 12.46
N LEU A 85 -11.22 2.81 13.30
CA LEU A 85 -11.17 1.37 13.06
C LEU A 85 -11.78 1.04 11.70
N THR A 86 -10.93 0.54 10.82
CA THR A 86 -11.29 0.25 9.43
C THR A 86 -11.15 -1.24 9.21
N ALA A 87 -12.20 -1.89 8.70
CA ALA A 87 -12.17 -3.31 8.41
C ALA A 87 -11.06 -3.64 7.39
N THR A 88 -10.36 -4.75 7.63
CA THR A 88 -9.32 -5.22 6.72
C THR A 88 -9.88 -5.67 5.37
N THR A 89 -9.03 -5.67 4.35
CA THR A 89 -9.30 -6.27 3.03
C THR A 89 -8.70 -7.68 2.94
N GLU A 90 -9.16 -8.46 1.95
CA GLU A 90 -8.51 -9.72 1.57
C GLU A 90 -7.06 -9.46 1.14
N GLY A 91 -6.13 -10.35 1.50
CA GLY A 91 -4.70 -10.20 1.19
C GLY A 91 -3.93 -9.24 2.09
N ALA A 92 -4.58 -8.65 3.10
CA ALA A 92 -3.87 -7.88 4.12
C ALA A 92 -2.97 -8.78 4.98
N GLU A 93 -1.78 -8.28 5.30
CA GLU A 93 -0.79 -9.01 6.08
C GLU A 93 -0.65 -8.43 7.48
N VAL A 94 -0.27 -9.25 8.45
CA VAL A 94 0.06 -8.75 9.78
C VAL A 94 1.32 -7.89 9.67
N TRP A 95 1.32 -6.72 10.31
CA TRP A 95 2.50 -5.88 10.39
C TRP A 95 3.72 -6.66 10.94
N ASP A 96 4.80 -6.70 10.16
CA ASP A 96 6.07 -7.33 10.55
C ASP A 96 7.24 -6.38 10.25
N THR A 97 8.00 -6.04 11.29
CA THR A 97 9.17 -5.16 11.18
C THR A 97 10.31 -5.76 10.34
N GLY A 98 10.35 -7.08 10.17
CA GLY A 98 11.30 -7.79 9.29
C GLY A 98 10.80 -7.99 7.86
N TYR A 99 9.65 -7.44 7.52
CA TYR A 99 9.00 -7.67 6.24
C TYR A 99 9.81 -7.15 5.05
N CYS A 100 9.97 -8.02 4.05
CA CYS A 100 10.67 -7.74 2.79
C CYS A 100 9.66 -7.80 1.64
N TYR A 101 9.28 -6.64 1.09
CA TYR A 101 8.34 -6.57 -0.02
C TYR A 101 9.05 -6.92 -1.33
N ALA A 102 8.98 -8.19 -1.73
CA ALA A 102 9.46 -8.63 -3.02
C ALA A 102 8.46 -8.21 -4.11
N GLN A 103 8.72 -7.08 -4.77
CA GLN A 103 7.89 -6.64 -5.89
C GLN A 103 8.44 -7.13 -7.23
N SER A 104 7.56 -7.76 -8.01
CA SER A 104 7.70 -7.90 -9.45
C SER A 104 6.58 -7.09 -10.08
N CYS A 105 6.88 -6.01 -10.82
CA CYS A 105 5.82 -5.34 -11.58
C CYS A 105 5.37 -6.26 -12.73
N ILE A 106 4.13 -6.08 -13.15
CA ILE A 106 3.59 -6.74 -14.34
C ILE A 106 4.39 -6.21 -15.54
N GLY A 107 5.10 -7.11 -16.22
CA GLY A 107 5.79 -6.83 -17.48
C GLY A 107 4.85 -6.95 -18.67
#